data_AF-A0A1W2BE27-F1
#
_entry.id   AF-A0A1W2BE27-F1
#
_cell.length_a   1.000
_cell.length_b   1.000
_cell.length_c   1.000
_cell.angle_alpha   90.00
_cell.angle_beta   90.00
_cell.angle_gamma   90.00
#
_symmetry.space_group_name_H-M   'P 1'
#
loop_
_entity.id
_entity.type
_entity.pdbx_description
1 polymer ?
#
loop_
_entity_poly.entity_id
_entity_poly.type
_entity_poly.pdbx_seq_one_letter_code
_entity_poly.pdbx_strand_id
1 'polypeptide(L)' 'MEETNGEPKTAEMKKRELYFRQKELLDTFLENGAISRAQYDKSLGDLTVKMGIDPEER' A
#
# COMPACT_ATOMS: atom_id res chain seq x y z
N MET A 1 5.81 -21.49 -29.67
CA MET A 1 4.80 -21.27 -28.61
C MET A 1 5.48 -20.43 -27.54
N GLU A 2 4.77 -19.40 -27.10
CA GLU A 2 5.20 -18.33 -26.20
C GLU A 2 6.01 -18.79 -24.97
N GLU A 3 7.11 -18.10 -24.73
CA GLU A 3 7.66 -17.91 -23.38
C GLU A 3 7.64 -16.41 -23.11
N THR A 4 6.60 -15.97 -22.42
CA THR A 4 6.34 -14.58 -22.05
C THR A 4 7.33 -14.11 -20.98
N ASN A 5 8.49 -13.60 -21.40
CA ASN A 5 9.42 -12.90 -20.53
C ASN A 5 8.91 -11.48 -20.23
N GLY A 6 7.83 -11.39 -19.44
CA GLY A 6 7.19 -10.14 -19.01
C GLY A 6 7.76 -9.60 -17.69
N GLU A 7 8.74 -8.69 -17.82
CA GLU A 7 9.01 -7.54 -16.95
C GLU A 7 8.82 -7.66 -15.41
N PRO A 8 9.90 -7.83 -14.61
CA PRO A 8 9.84 -7.73 -13.15
C PRO A 8 9.49 -6.33 -12.62
N LYS A 9 9.59 -5.28 -13.45
CA LYS A 9 9.35 -3.88 -13.03
C LYS A 9 7.87 -3.57 -12.76
N THR A 10 6.94 -4.26 -13.41
CA THR A 10 5.52 -3.88 -13.40
C THR A 10 4.78 -4.33 -12.13
N ALA A 11 5.14 -5.48 -11.55
CA ALA A 11 4.44 -6.02 -10.39
C ALA A 11 4.75 -5.26 -9.09
N GLU A 12 6.02 -4.91 -8.87
CA GLU A 12 6.44 -4.13 -7.70
C GLU A 12 5.94 -2.69 -7.75
N MET A 13 6.00 -2.05 -8.93
CA MET A 13 5.39 -0.74 -9.15
C MET A 13 3.88 -0.76 -8.89
N LYS A 14 3.16 -1.79 -9.35
CA LYS A 14 1.73 -1.95 -9.07
C LYS A 14 1.44 -2.15 -7.58
N LYS A 15 2.28 -2.90 -6.86
CA LYS A 15 2.15 -3.05 -5.40
C LYS A 15 2.35 -1.71 -4.68
N ARG A 16 3.36 -0.92 -5.08
CA ARG A 16 3.60 0.43 -4.54
C ARG A 16 2.42 1.36 -4.82
N GLU A 17 1.92 1.42 -6.05
CA GLU A 17 0.74 2.21 -6.40
C GLU A 17 -0.49 1.82 -5.56
N LEU A 18 -0.73 0.50 -5.42
CA LEU A 18 -1.85 -0.02 -4.63
C LEU A 18 -1.69 0.29 -3.13
N TYR A 19 -0.47 0.32 -2.61
CA TYR A 19 -0.20 0.75 -1.24
C TYR A 19 -0.53 2.23 -1.03
N PHE A 20 -0.06 3.11 -1.91
CA PHE A 20 -0.34 4.54 -1.79
C PHE A 20 -1.84 4.84 -1.88
N ARG A 21 -2.57 4.20 -2.80
CA ARG A 21 -4.03 4.35 -2.88
C ARG A 21 -4.76 3.91 -1.61
N GLN A 22 -4.33 2.80 -1.00
CA GLN A 22 -4.93 2.32 0.25
C GLN A 22 -4.57 3.24 1.43
N LYS A 23 -3.36 3.80 1.45
CA LYS A 23 -2.97 4.81 2.42
C LYS A 23 -3.85 6.06 2.30
N GLU A 24 -4.06 6.58 1.09
CA GLU A 24 -4.93 7.75 0.86
C GLU A 24 -6.38 7.49 1.33
N LEU A 25 -6.88 6.27 1.18
CA LEU A 25 -8.19 5.89 1.70
C LEU A 25 -8.23 5.91 3.24
N LEU A 26 -7.19 5.38 3.89
CA LEU A 26 -7.06 5.44 5.36
C LEU A 26 -6.94 6.88 5.84
N ASP A 27 -6.19 7.73 5.13
CA ASP A 27 -6.08 9.16 5.42
C ASP A 27 -7.47 9.82 5.35
N THR A 28 -8.21 9.57 4.27
CA THR A 28 -9.59 10.06 4.11
C THR A 28 -10.51 9.62 5.25
N PHE A 29 -10.42 8.36 5.70
CA PHE A 29 -11.23 7.89 6.83
C PHE A 29 -10.84 8.54 8.14
N LEU A 30 -9.55 8.83 8.35
CA LEU A 30 -9.08 9.54 9.53
C LEU A 30 -9.54 11.01 9.51
N GLU A 31 -9.41 11.69 8.37
CA GLU A 31 -9.83 13.08 8.18
C GLU A 31 -11.34 13.26 8.40
N ASN A 32 -12.15 12.32 7.91
CA ASN A 32 -13.59 12.32 8.13
C ASN A 32 -14.00 11.85 9.54
N GLY A 33 -13.06 11.44 10.40
CA GLY A 33 -13.32 10.91 11.73
C GLY A 33 -14.03 9.55 11.75
N ALA A 34 -14.03 8.82 10.63
CA ALA A 34 -14.60 7.48 10.52
C ALA A 34 -13.75 6.43 11.25
N ILE A 35 -12.45 6.69 11.39
CA ILE A 35 -11.53 5.91 12.22
C ILE A 35 -10.76 6.82 13.17
N SER A 36 -10.40 6.30 14.34
CA SER A 36 -9.48 6.98 15.26
C SER A 36 -8.04 6.87 14.78
N ARG A 37 -7.17 7.78 15.26
CA ARG A 37 -5.73 7.74 14.95
C ARG A 37 -5.08 6.40 15.30
N ALA A 38 -5.46 5.80 16.43
CA ALA A 38 -4.96 4.47 16.82
C ALA A 38 -5.38 3.36 15.83
N GLN A 39 -6.59 3.43 15.28
CA GLN A 39 -7.06 2.50 14.25
C GLN A 39 -6.35 2.74 12.91
N TYR A 40 -6.10 4.00 12.55
CA TYR A 40 -5.29 4.36 11.40
C TYR A 40 -3.88 3.78 11.51
N ASP A 41 -3.17 4.03 12.62
CA ASP A 41 -1.80 3.59 12.83
C ASP A 41 -1.68 2.06 12.75
N LYS A 42 -2.64 1.34 13.37
CA LYS A 42 -2.71 -0.12 13.29
C LYS A 42 -2.95 -0.61 11.86
N SER A 43 -3.95 -0.04 11.18
CA SER A 43 -4.34 -0.47 9.82
C SER A 43 -3.23 -0.18 8.80
N LEU A 44 -2.55 0.96 8.95
CA LEU A 44 -1.41 1.32 8.12
C LEU A 44 -0.24 0.37 8.37
N GLY A 45 0.10 0.08 9.63
CA GLY A 45 1.14 -0.89 9.96
C GLY A 45 0.87 -2.29 9.40
N ASP A 46 -0.36 -2.80 9.57
CA ASP A 46 -0.78 -4.08 9.02
C ASP A 46 -0.70 -4.10 7.48
N LEU A 47 -1.10 -3.00 6.82
CA LEU A 47 -1.02 -2.82 5.38
C LEU A 47 0.44 -2.85 4.88
N THR A 48 1.34 -2.12 5.55
CA THR A 48 2.77 -2.06 5.22
C THR A 48 3.41 -3.46 5.28
N VAL A 49 3.20 -4.19 6.38
CA VAL A 49 3.72 -5.56 6.56
C VAL A 49 3.15 -6.50 5.49
N LYS A 50 1.84 -6.42 5.22
CA LYS A 50 1.18 -7.30 4.24
C LYS A 50 1.67 -7.08 2.81
N MET A 51 1.96 -5.83 2.45
CA MET A 51 2.43 -5.49 1.11
C MET A 51 3.93 -5.74 0.95
N GLY A 52 4.67 -5.92 2.06
CA GLY A 52 6.12 -6.11 2.06
C GLY A 52 6.85 -4.91 1.46
N ILE A 53 6.32 -3.71 1.71
CA ILE A 53 6.89 -2.44 1.23
C ILE A 53 7.51 -1.75 2.42
N ASP A 54 8.81 -1.44 2.32
CA ASP A 54 9.45 -0.54 3.26
C ASP A 54 9.08 0.91 2.90
N PRO A 55 8.30 1.62 3.75
CA PRO A 55 7.91 2.99 3.46
C PRO A 55 9.10 3.97 3.52
N GLU A 56 10.24 3.53 4.05
CA GLU A 56 11.50 4.27 4.12
C GLU A 56 12.44 4.00 2.94
N GLU A 57 12.08 3.08 2.03
CA GLU A 57 12.86 2.75 0.83
C GLU A 57 12.62 3.80 -0.27
N ARG A 58 13.26 4.97 -0.10
CA ARG A 58 13.12 6.15 -0.96
C ARG A 58 14.22 6.25 -2.02
#